data_AF-A0A2D4G5D4-F1
#
_entry.id   AF-A0A2D4G5D4-F1
#
_cell.length_a   1.000
_cell.length_b   1.000
_cell.length_c   1.000
_cell.angle_alpha   90.00
_cell.angle_beta   90.00
_cell.angle_gamma   90.00
#
_symmetry.space_group_name_H-M   'P 1'
#
loop_
_entity.id
_entity.type
_entity.pdbx_description
1 polymer ?
#
loop_
_entity_poly.entity_id
_entity_poly.type
_entity_poly.pdbx_seq_one_letter_code
_entity_poly.pdbx_strand_id
1 'polypeptide(L)'
;AAAHQRSLNNIQRKVDALRLNNINQKICGGSGEEACEEASCGGASCKDSSGQRHCGGPGCTGALPMSLKALHSAQNISQQLETTANQLATIVNKVQEVQNLAQDARNQAQDILDHAQGARSQVEKSTAKLREFIQKIKDFLAEEGADPESIELVAQQVLNIPQPISQSEIDSLIKEIWDRIGQLNRVDVILNCTVQNLTLARDLLTKAEQAR
;
A
#
# COMPACT_ATOMS: atom_id res chain seq x y z
N ALA A 1 40.48 83.51 61.95
CA ALA A 1 40.25 82.25 62.70
C ALA A 1 38.76 82.00 63.00
N ALA A 2 38.08 82.84 63.80
CA ALA A 2 36.69 82.57 64.25
C ALA A 2 35.63 82.42 63.14
N ALA A 3 35.73 83.17 62.04
CA ALA A 3 34.79 83.05 60.91
C ALA A 3 34.94 81.71 60.16
N HIS A 4 36.16 81.17 60.05
CA HIS A 4 36.42 79.87 59.44
C HIS A 4 35.88 78.73 60.31
N GLN A 5 36.04 78.83 61.64
CA GLN A 5 35.45 77.89 62.60
C GLN A 5 33.91 77.82 62.47
N ARG A 6 33.25 78.98 62.33
CA ARG A 6 31.80 79.06 62.14
C ARG A 6 31.35 78.43 60.83
N SER A 7 32.10 78.63 59.75
CA SER A 7 31.82 78.01 58.45
C SER A 7 31.94 76.49 58.50
N LEU A 8 33.00 75.97 59.13
CA LEU A 8 33.19 74.52 59.33
C LEU A 8 32.07 73.91 60.16
N ASN A 9 31.67 74.57 61.26
CA ASN A 9 30.54 74.12 62.08
C ASN A 9 29.21 74.11 61.31
N ASN A 10 28.99 75.06 60.40
CA ASN A 10 27.80 75.09 59.56
C ASN A 10 27.81 73.94 58.53
N ILE A 11 28.96 73.67 57.91
CA ILE A 11 29.13 72.55 56.98
C ILE A 11 28.94 71.22 57.73
N GLN A 12 29.56 71.04 58.90
CA GLN A 12 29.39 69.84 59.71
C GLN A 12 27.92 69.58 60.03
N ARG A 13 27.16 70.60 60.48
CA ARG A 13 25.72 70.46 60.72
C ARG A 13 24.92 70.09 59.47
N LYS A 14 25.29 70.63 58.31
CA LYS A 14 24.65 70.29 57.03
C LYS A 14 24.98 68.86 56.60
N VAL A 15 26.20 68.40 56.84
CA VAL A 15 26.64 67.02 56.57
C VAL A 15 25.96 66.05 57.53
N ASP A 16 25.89 66.37 58.82
CA ASP A 16 25.16 65.56 59.82
C ASP A 16 23.65 65.52 59.52
N ALA A 17 23.11 66.58 58.91
CA ALA A 17 21.72 66.63 58.45
C ALA A 17 21.48 65.78 57.17
N LEU A 18 22.53 65.49 56.39
CA LEU A 18 22.46 64.54 55.28
C LEU A 18 22.49 63.13 55.87
N ARG A 19 21.30 62.58 56.15
CA ARG A 19 21.12 61.20 56.62
C ARG A 19 21.43 60.18 55.51
N LEU A 20 22.72 59.98 55.23
CA LEU A 20 23.21 59.02 54.24
C LEU A 20 22.94 57.56 54.64
N ASN A 21 22.73 57.30 55.94
CA ASN A 21 22.40 55.98 56.46
C ASN A 21 21.08 55.42 55.88
N ASN A 22 20.03 56.24 55.78
CA ASN A 22 18.75 55.82 55.19
C ASN A 22 18.91 55.49 53.70
N ILE A 23 19.70 56.28 52.99
CA ILE A 23 19.98 56.06 51.56
C ILE A 23 20.80 54.78 51.39
N ASN A 24 21.86 54.56 52.18
CA ASN A 24 22.64 53.32 52.18
C ASN A 24 21.76 52.10 52.49
N GLN A 25 20.88 52.20 53.49
CA GLN A 25 19.97 51.11 53.84
C GLN A 25 19.03 50.77 52.67
N LYS A 26 18.51 51.78 51.98
CA LYS A 26 17.63 51.59 50.83
C LYS A 26 18.36 51.07 49.59
N ILE A 27 19.61 51.46 49.37
CA ILE A 27 20.35 51.13 48.14
C ILE A 27 21.23 49.89 48.30
N CYS A 28 22.05 49.84 49.35
CA CYS A 28 22.98 48.75 49.63
C CYS A 28 22.39 47.68 50.54
N GLY A 29 21.45 48.04 51.44
CA GLY A 29 20.82 47.10 52.38
C GLY A 29 21.42 47.12 53.79
N GLY A 30 22.32 48.06 54.09
CA GLY A 30 22.91 48.27 55.41
C GLY A 30 23.03 49.76 55.75
N SER A 31 23.22 50.07 57.03
CA SER A 31 23.30 51.45 57.51
C SER A 31 24.53 52.19 56.93
N GLY A 32 25.63 51.46 56.75
CA GLY A 32 26.91 52.02 56.32
C GLY A 32 27.53 52.95 57.38
N GLU A 33 27.11 52.79 58.63
CA GLU A 33 27.72 53.45 59.80
C GLU A 33 28.88 52.62 60.36
N GLU A 34 28.92 51.31 60.06
CA GLU A 34 30.02 50.42 60.40
C GLU A 34 31.25 50.69 59.52
N ALA A 35 32.44 50.31 60.02
CA ALA A 35 33.63 50.31 59.18
C ALA A 35 33.42 49.38 57.97
N CYS A 36 33.95 49.75 56.80
CA CYS A 36 33.68 48.99 55.57
C CYS A 36 34.11 47.52 55.61
N GLU A 37 35.07 47.19 56.48
CA GLU A 37 35.55 45.83 56.73
C GLU A 37 34.52 44.98 57.52
N GLU A 38 33.69 45.63 58.33
CA GLU A 38 32.65 45.01 59.18
C GLU A 38 31.26 45.09 58.54
N ALA A 39 31.03 46.05 57.64
CA ALA A 39 29.77 46.27 56.95
C ALA A 39 29.51 45.17 55.88
N SER A 40 28.71 44.16 56.23
CA SER A 40 28.36 43.04 55.34
C SER A 40 27.77 43.48 53.99
N CYS A 41 26.91 44.52 54.00
CA CYS A 41 26.31 45.12 52.80
C CYS A 41 27.06 46.37 52.30
N GLY A 42 28.18 46.75 52.92
CA GLY A 42 28.94 47.93 52.55
C GLY A 42 28.15 49.24 52.65
N GLY A 43 28.44 50.17 51.74
CA GLY A 43 27.85 51.52 51.74
C GLY A 43 28.38 52.39 50.60
N ALA A 44 27.81 53.57 50.41
CA ALA A 44 28.12 54.46 49.28
C ALA A 44 29.62 54.83 49.12
N SER A 45 30.36 54.84 50.23
CA SER A 45 31.80 55.15 50.28
C SER A 45 32.69 53.92 50.49
N CYS A 46 32.10 52.73 50.64
CA CYS A 46 32.88 51.53 50.91
C CYS A 46 33.51 50.96 49.66
N LYS A 47 34.72 50.43 49.83
CA LYS A 47 35.45 49.69 48.82
C LYS A 47 35.88 48.34 49.38
N ASP A 48 35.88 47.34 48.53
CA ASP A 48 36.45 46.04 48.86
C ASP A 48 37.98 46.06 48.79
N SER A 49 38.60 44.92 49.10
CA SER A 49 40.06 44.74 49.07
C SER A 49 40.68 44.91 47.67
N SER A 50 39.87 44.89 46.61
CA SER A 50 40.29 45.17 45.23
C SER A 50 40.13 46.64 44.84
N GLY A 51 39.63 47.48 45.75
CA GLY A 51 39.37 48.89 45.53
C GLY A 51 38.07 49.18 44.76
N GLN A 52 37.25 48.17 44.49
CA GLN A 52 35.93 48.32 43.86
C GLN A 52 34.89 48.72 44.88
N ARG A 53 33.82 49.42 44.45
CA ARG A 53 32.76 49.85 45.37
C ARG A 53 32.04 48.64 45.97
N HIS A 54 31.95 48.60 47.29
CA HIS A 54 31.24 47.55 48.04
C HIS A 54 29.88 48.09 48.52
N CYS A 55 28.80 47.64 47.88
CA CYS A 55 27.43 48.03 48.18
C CYS A 55 26.48 46.89 47.79
N GLY A 56 25.89 46.23 48.79
CA GLY A 56 25.11 45.02 48.64
C GLY A 56 25.94 43.75 48.84
N GLY A 57 25.42 42.64 48.35
CA GLY A 57 25.98 41.30 48.55
C GLY A 57 24.89 40.28 48.86
N PRO A 58 25.27 38.99 49.03
CA PRO A 58 24.34 37.95 49.42
C PRO A 58 23.64 38.30 50.75
N GLY A 59 22.30 38.25 50.77
CA GLY A 59 21.50 38.54 51.97
C GLY A 59 21.12 40.01 52.17
N CYS A 60 21.68 40.93 51.38
CA CYS A 60 21.34 42.35 51.45
C CYS A 60 20.01 42.66 50.74
N THR A 61 19.18 43.49 51.35
CA THR A 61 17.82 43.83 50.88
C THR A 61 17.72 45.23 50.27
N GLY A 62 18.86 45.83 49.95
CA GLY A 62 18.91 47.11 49.22
C GLY A 62 18.47 46.98 47.76
N ALA A 63 18.07 48.09 47.16
CA ALA A 63 17.65 48.16 45.78
C ALA A 63 18.69 47.59 44.80
N LEU A 64 19.98 47.90 45.00
CA LEU A 64 21.05 47.45 44.11
C LEU A 64 21.22 45.91 44.11
N PRO A 65 21.47 45.23 45.25
CA PRO A 65 21.60 43.78 45.25
C PRO A 65 20.32 43.06 44.82
N MET A 66 19.14 43.61 45.15
CA MET A 66 17.86 43.03 44.70
C MET A 66 17.67 43.13 43.18
N SER A 67 17.96 44.28 42.58
CA SER A 67 17.87 44.47 41.13
C SER A 67 18.87 43.58 40.37
N LEU A 68 20.10 43.45 40.87
CA LEU A 68 21.09 42.55 40.28
C LEU A 68 20.67 41.08 40.36
N LYS A 69 20.12 40.65 41.53
CA LYS A 69 19.58 39.31 41.68
C LYS A 69 18.43 39.06 40.71
N ALA A 70 17.48 40.01 40.59
CA ALA A 70 16.37 39.90 39.68
C ALA A 70 16.82 39.82 38.21
N LEU A 71 17.80 40.64 37.81
CA LEU A 71 18.38 40.60 36.46
C LEU A 71 19.03 39.25 36.16
N HIS A 72 19.87 38.75 37.07
CA HIS A 72 20.53 37.45 36.91
C HIS A 72 19.51 36.30 36.84
N SER A 73 18.49 36.33 37.69
CA SER A 73 17.39 35.36 37.63
C SER A 73 16.63 35.43 36.30
N ALA A 74 16.32 36.64 35.80
CA ALA A 74 15.64 36.82 34.52
C ALA A 74 16.48 36.30 33.34
N GLN A 75 17.79 36.54 33.35
CA GLN A 75 18.72 36.03 32.33
C GLN A 75 18.78 34.51 32.34
N ASN A 76 18.91 33.89 33.53
CA ASN A 76 18.93 32.44 33.66
C ASN A 76 17.63 31.79 33.17
N ILE A 77 16.47 32.34 33.57
CA ILE A 77 15.16 31.87 33.10
C ILE A 77 15.04 32.03 31.58
N SER A 78 15.50 33.13 31.02
CA SER A 78 15.46 33.36 29.57
C SER A 78 16.27 32.32 28.80
N GLN A 79 17.48 32.00 29.28
CA GLN A 79 18.32 30.97 28.68
C GLN A 79 17.73 29.56 28.83
N GLN A 80 17.12 29.25 29.96
CA GLN A 80 16.40 27.99 30.16
C GLN A 80 15.20 27.89 29.22
N LEU A 81 14.42 28.97 29.06
CA LEU A 81 13.28 28.99 28.16
C LEU A 81 13.68 28.77 26.70
N GLU A 82 14.77 29.41 26.25
CA GLU A 82 15.32 29.19 24.91
C GLU A 82 15.74 27.73 24.71
N THR A 83 16.41 27.14 25.70
CA THR A 83 16.80 25.73 25.67
C THR A 83 15.57 24.81 25.58
N THR A 84 14.55 25.07 26.41
CA THR A 84 13.30 24.30 26.39
C THR A 84 12.54 24.46 25.07
N ALA A 85 12.53 25.66 24.48
CA ALA A 85 11.91 25.90 23.18
C ALA A 85 12.59 25.08 22.07
N ASN A 86 13.93 25.01 22.07
CA ASN A 86 14.68 24.19 21.13
C ASN A 86 14.43 22.69 21.31
N GLN A 87 14.31 22.23 22.57
CA GLN A 87 13.92 20.85 22.87
C GLN A 87 12.50 20.53 22.38
N LEU A 88 11.55 21.46 22.57
CA LEU A 88 10.18 21.29 22.10
C LEU A 88 10.13 21.18 20.57
N ALA A 89 10.87 22.02 19.84
CA ALA A 89 10.97 21.92 18.39
C ALA A 89 11.51 20.54 17.94
N THR A 90 12.49 20.00 18.66
CA THR A 90 13.01 18.64 18.41
C THR A 90 11.95 17.57 18.66
N ILE A 91 11.16 17.70 19.72
CA ILE A 91 10.06 16.78 20.04
C ILE A 91 9.00 16.82 18.94
N VAL A 92 8.60 18.00 18.48
CA VAL A 92 7.62 18.15 17.38
C VAL A 92 8.08 17.41 16.13
N ASN A 93 9.36 17.54 15.75
CA ASN A 93 9.91 16.82 14.61
C ASN A 93 9.86 15.30 14.80
N LYS A 94 10.21 14.80 15.99
CA LYS A 94 10.13 13.36 16.30
C LYS A 94 8.69 12.83 16.30
N VAL A 95 7.74 13.61 16.80
CA VAL A 95 6.32 13.24 16.77
C VAL A 95 5.82 13.16 15.33
N GLN A 96 6.25 14.07 14.45
CA GLN A 96 5.91 14.02 13.03
C GLN A 96 6.49 12.78 12.34
N GLU A 97 7.73 12.41 12.66
CA GLU A 97 8.36 11.17 12.16
C GLU A 97 7.58 9.93 12.59
N VAL A 98 7.21 9.84 13.87
CA VAL A 98 6.39 8.74 14.41
C VAL A 98 5.01 8.70 13.73
N GLN A 99 4.39 9.85 13.46
CA GLN A 99 3.12 9.92 12.74
C GLN A 99 3.25 9.34 11.33
N ASN A 100 4.32 9.68 10.61
CA ASN A 100 4.56 9.17 9.26
C ASN A 100 4.77 7.65 9.28
N LEU A 101 5.60 7.14 10.20
CA LEU A 101 5.81 5.70 10.36
C LEU A 101 4.51 4.95 10.70
N ALA A 102 3.68 5.51 11.57
CA ALA A 102 2.38 4.94 11.90
C ALA A 102 1.43 4.91 10.69
N GLN A 103 1.45 5.95 9.86
CA GLN A 103 0.66 6.00 8.63
C GLN A 103 1.14 4.98 7.60
N ASP A 104 2.46 4.80 7.43
CA ASP A 104 3.03 3.79 6.54
C ASP A 104 2.68 2.37 7.00
N ALA A 105 2.80 2.09 8.30
CA ALA A 105 2.40 0.80 8.88
C ALA A 105 0.91 0.52 8.66
N ARG A 106 0.04 1.53 8.81
CA ARG A 106 -1.39 1.42 8.53
C ARG A 106 -1.65 1.11 7.05
N ASN A 107 -0.96 1.78 6.14
CA ASN A 107 -1.10 1.56 4.70
C ASN A 107 -0.68 0.13 4.33
N GLN A 108 0.44 -0.35 4.89
CA GLN A 108 0.91 -1.72 4.66
C GLN A 108 -0.07 -2.77 5.23
N ALA A 109 -0.64 -2.53 6.41
CA ALA A 109 -1.64 -3.42 6.97
C ALA A 109 -2.91 -3.49 6.10
N GLN A 110 -3.33 -2.38 5.50
CA GLN A 110 -4.46 -2.34 4.57
C GLN A 110 -4.16 -3.12 3.29
N ASP A 111 -2.97 -2.95 2.71
CA ASP A 111 -2.55 -3.68 1.52
C ASP A 111 -2.54 -5.20 1.77
N ILE A 112 -2.03 -5.65 2.92
CA ILE A 112 -2.06 -7.06 3.32
C ILE A 112 -3.50 -7.57 3.47
N LEU A 113 -4.39 -6.77 4.06
CA LEU A 113 -5.80 -7.13 4.22
C LEU A 113 -6.47 -7.31 2.85
N ASP A 114 -6.23 -6.39 1.92
CA ASP A 114 -6.79 -6.44 0.57
C ASP A 114 -6.29 -7.68 -0.20
N HIS A 115 -5.00 -7.98 -0.10
CA HIS A 115 -4.42 -9.21 -0.66
C HIS A 115 -5.03 -10.48 -0.05
N ALA A 116 -5.22 -10.51 1.28
CA ALA A 116 -5.84 -11.64 1.96
C ALA A 116 -7.30 -11.85 1.53
N GLN A 117 -8.06 -10.77 1.34
CA GLN A 117 -9.43 -10.83 0.81
C GLN A 117 -9.46 -11.33 -0.63
N GLY A 118 -8.52 -10.88 -1.47
CA GLY A 118 -8.36 -11.38 -2.83
C GLY A 118 -8.06 -12.88 -2.86
N ALA A 119 -7.11 -13.33 -2.03
CA ALA A 119 -6.77 -14.74 -1.88
C ALA A 119 -7.96 -15.58 -1.41
N ARG A 120 -8.72 -15.09 -0.42
CA ARG A 120 -9.95 -15.76 0.06
C ARG A 120 -10.95 -15.93 -1.08
N SER A 121 -11.21 -14.87 -1.83
CA SER A 121 -12.15 -14.89 -2.97
C SER A 121 -11.72 -15.88 -4.06
N GLN A 122 -10.41 -15.96 -4.34
CA GLN A 122 -9.84 -16.92 -5.28
C GLN A 122 -10.04 -18.37 -4.81
N VAL A 123 -9.82 -18.64 -3.52
CA VAL A 123 -10.04 -19.96 -2.91
C VAL A 123 -11.51 -20.33 -2.97
N GLU A 124 -12.42 -19.44 -2.54
CA GLU A 124 -13.86 -19.66 -2.58
C GLU A 124 -14.36 -20.00 -4.00
N LYS A 125 -13.90 -19.25 -5.00
CA LYS A 125 -14.21 -19.51 -6.42
C LYS A 125 -13.67 -20.87 -6.87
N SER A 126 -12.46 -21.24 -6.45
CA SER A 126 -11.85 -22.53 -6.81
C SER A 126 -12.57 -23.69 -6.15
N THR A 127 -12.96 -23.56 -4.88
CA THR A 127 -13.79 -24.53 -4.16
C THR A 127 -15.15 -24.69 -4.82
N ALA A 128 -15.80 -23.60 -5.25
CA ALA A 128 -17.08 -23.66 -5.96
C ALA A 128 -16.95 -24.44 -7.27
N LYS A 129 -15.92 -24.13 -8.08
CA LYS A 129 -15.63 -24.87 -9.32
C LYS A 129 -15.35 -26.36 -9.09
N LEU A 130 -14.61 -26.69 -8.03
CA LEU A 130 -14.34 -28.07 -7.68
C LEU A 130 -15.62 -28.83 -7.29
N ARG A 131 -16.50 -28.20 -6.50
CA ARG A 131 -17.81 -28.79 -6.16
C ARG A 131 -18.67 -29.01 -7.40
N GLU A 132 -18.72 -28.04 -8.31
CA GLU A 132 -19.43 -28.17 -9.58
C GLU A 132 -18.87 -29.32 -10.43
N PHE A 133 -17.55 -29.45 -10.50
CA PHE A 133 -16.89 -30.54 -11.22
C PHE A 133 -17.19 -31.91 -10.62
N ILE A 134 -17.13 -32.04 -9.29
CA ILE A 134 -17.52 -33.26 -8.59
C ILE A 134 -18.99 -33.61 -8.87
N GLN A 135 -19.88 -32.61 -8.88
CA GLN A 135 -21.29 -32.83 -9.20
C GLN A 135 -21.46 -33.36 -10.62
N LYS A 136 -20.77 -32.77 -11.61
CA LYS A 136 -20.76 -33.26 -13.00
C LYS A 136 -20.30 -34.71 -13.11
N ILE A 137 -19.28 -35.12 -12.35
CA ILE A 137 -18.85 -36.52 -12.30
C ILE A 137 -19.95 -37.42 -11.72
N LYS A 138 -20.58 -37.01 -10.61
CA LYS A 138 -21.67 -37.78 -10.01
C LYS A 138 -22.86 -37.93 -10.95
N ASP A 139 -23.25 -36.85 -11.61
CA ASP A 139 -24.35 -36.84 -12.57
C ASP A 139 -24.05 -37.78 -13.75
N PHE A 140 -22.82 -37.72 -14.29
CA PHE A 140 -22.36 -38.64 -15.33
C PHE A 140 -22.40 -40.11 -14.90
N LEU A 141 -21.97 -40.41 -13.67
CA LEU A 141 -21.99 -41.78 -13.13
C LEU A 141 -23.41 -42.28 -12.77
N ALA A 142 -24.37 -41.37 -12.62
CA ALA A 142 -25.76 -41.71 -12.31
C ALA A 142 -26.67 -41.74 -13.56
N GLU A 143 -26.15 -41.35 -14.72
CA GLU A 143 -26.89 -41.35 -15.99
C GLU A 143 -27.13 -42.80 -16.46
N GLU A 144 -28.41 -43.16 -16.66
CA GLU A 144 -28.80 -44.50 -17.12
C GLU A 144 -28.15 -44.80 -18.48
N GLY A 145 -27.44 -45.93 -18.59
CA GLY A 145 -26.70 -46.32 -19.79
C GLY A 145 -25.18 -46.10 -19.71
N ALA A 146 -24.68 -45.40 -18.69
CA ALA A 146 -23.24 -45.18 -18.47
C ALA A 146 -22.59 -46.19 -17.52
N ASP A 147 -23.38 -47.06 -16.87
CA ASP A 147 -22.85 -48.15 -16.06
C ASP A 147 -22.23 -49.25 -16.96
N PRO A 148 -21.18 -49.96 -16.49
CA PRO A 148 -20.49 -50.95 -17.30
C PRO A 148 -21.40 -52.04 -17.87
N GLU A 149 -22.47 -52.39 -17.15
CA GLU A 149 -23.41 -53.45 -17.50
C GLU A 149 -24.31 -52.99 -18.66
N SER A 150 -24.80 -51.75 -18.64
CA SER A 150 -25.53 -51.14 -19.76
C SER A 150 -24.65 -50.94 -21.00
N ILE A 151 -23.39 -50.51 -20.83
CA ILE A 151 -22.44 -50.38 -21.95
C ILE A 151 -22.17 -51.75 -22.58
N GLU A 152 -21.93 -52.78 -21.78
CA GLU A 152 -21.74 -54.15 -22.24
C GLU A 152 -22.99 -54.68 -22.95
N LEU A 153 -24.18 -54.41 -22.42
CA LEU A 153 -25.45 -54.83 -22.99
C LEU A 153 -25.66 -54.22 -24.39
N VAL A 154 -25.39 -52.92 -24.57
CA VAL A 154 -25.46 -52.28 -25.88
C VAL A 154 -24.41 -52.85 -26.83
N ALA A 155 -23.17 -53.05 -26.36
CA ALA A 155 -22.10 -53.62 -27.18
C ALA A 155 -22.44 -55.06 -27.64
N GLN A 156 -22.97 -55.89 -26.75
CA GLN A 156 -23.45 -57.24 -27.09
C GLN A 156 -24.65 -57.19 -28.04
N GLN A 157 -25.58 -56.26 -27.85
CA GLN A 157 -26.71 -56.07 -28.78
C GLN A 157 -26.22 -55.70 -30.19
N VAL A 158 -25.23 -54.81 -30.32
CA VAL A 158 -24.61 -54.46 -31.61
C VAL A 158 -23.90 -55.67 -32.23
N LEU A 159 -23.13 -56.42 -31.45
CA LEU A 159 -22.46 -57.64 -31.92
C LEU A 159 -23.44 -58.73 -32.38
N ASN A 160 -24.62 -58.78 -31.76
CA ASN A 160 -25.69 -59.72 -32.08
C ASN A 160 -26.62 -59.24 -33.19
N ILE A 161 -26.38 -58.06 -33.79
CA ILE A 161 -27.09 -57.66 -35.02
C ILE A 161 -26.69 -58.68 -36.10
N PRO A 162 -27.63 -59.50 -36.59
CA PRO A 162 -27.31 -60.45 -37.63
C PRO A 162 -26.79 -59.69 -38.85
N GLN A 163 -25.67 -60.16 -39.43
CA GLN A 163 -25.20 -59.63 -40.69
C GLN A 163 -26.37 -59.64 -41.68
N PRO A 164 -26.68 -58.51 -42.34
CA PRO A 164 -27.92 -58.34 -43.10
C PRO A 164 -28.06 -59.32 -44.27
N ILE A 165 -27.00 -60.07 -44.60
CA ILE A 165 -26.94 -61.01 -45.69
C ILE A 165 -26.04 -62.18 -45.24
N SER A 166 -26.55 -63.41 -45.38
CA SER A 166 -25.75 -64.62 -45.15
C SER A 166 -24.73 -64.83 -46.28
N GLN A 167 -23.59 -65.49 -45.99
CA GLN A 167 -22.58 -65.79 -47.02
C GLN A 167 -23.17 -66.57 -48.21
N SER A 168 -24.13 -67.46 -47.95
CA SER A 168 -24.87 -68.19 -48.98
C SER A 168 -25.74 -67.29 -49.87
N GLU A 169 -26.35 -66.25 -49.31
CA GLU A 169 -27.09 -65.26 -50.09
C GLU A 169 -26.16 -64.38 -50.92
N ILE A 170 -24.98 -64.03 -50.38
CA ILE A 170 -23.93 -63.35 -51.15
C ILE A 170 -23.50 -64.21 -52.33
N ASP A 171 -23.20 -65.49 -52.09
CA ASP A 171 -22.79 -66.42 -53.15
C ASP A 171 -23.91 -66.63 -54.17
N SER A 172 -25.16 -66.68 -53.72
CA SER A 172 -26.33 -66.76 -54.60
C SER A 172 -26.51 -65.49 -55.44
N LEU A 173 -26.36 -64.30 -54.86
CA LEU A 173 -26.41 -63.03 -55.59
C LEU A 173 -25.27 -62.93 -56.60
N ILE A 174 -24.05 -63.34 -56.21
CA ILE A 174 -22.90 -63.39 -57.12
C ILE A 174 -23.19 -64.33 -58.27
N LYS A 175 -23.76 -65.51 -58.00
CA LYS A 175 -24.15 -66.47 -59.03
C LYS A 175 -25.24 -65.92 -59.95
N GLU A 176 -26.25 -65.25 -59.40
CA GLU A 176 -27.32 -64.62 -60.20
C GLU A 176 -26.78 -63.49 -61.08
N ILE A 177 -25.81 -62.71 -60.58
CA ILE A 177 -25.08 -61.71 -61.37
C ILE A 177 -24.31 -62.39 -62.51
N TRP A 178 -23.59 -63.47 -62.23
CA TRP A 178 -22.85 -64.23 -63.25
C TRP A 178 -23.76 -64.88 -64.29
N ASP A 179 -24.89 -65.44 -63.89
CA ASP A 179 -25.89 -66.03 -64.80
C ASP A 179 -26.51 -64.94 -65.69
N ARG A 180 -26.84 -63.77 -65.14
CA ARG A 180 -27.33 -62.62 -65.92
C ARG A 180 -26.27 -62.12 -66.90
N ILE A 181 -25.00 -62.05 -66.49
CA ILE A 181 -23.88 -61.72 -67.39
C ILE A 181 -23.75 -62.79 -68.50
N GLY A 182 -23.85 -64.07 -68.18
CA GLY A 182 -23.80 -65.17 -69.14
C GLY A 182 -25.00 -65.23 -70.10
N GLN A 183 -26.16 -64.70 -69.70
CA GLN A 183 -27.35 -64.57 -70.55
C GLN A 183 -27.25 -63.41 -71.55
N LEU A 184 -26.28 -62.50 -71.42
CA LEU A 184 -26.05 -61.40 -72.38
C LEU A 184 -25.44 -61.86 -73.74
N ASN A 185 -25.64 -63.12 -74.14
CA ASN A 185 -25.12 -63.73 -75.37
C ASN A 185 -25.83 -63.29 -76.67
N ARG A 186 -26.32 -62.05 -76.79
CA ARG A 186 -26.84 -61.50 -78.06
C ARG A 186 -26.52 -60.02 -78.31
N VAL A 187 -25.59 -59.42 -77.56
CA VAL A 187 -25.19 -58.03 -77.80
C VAL A 187 -24.53 -57.89 -79.18
N ASP A 188 -23.81 -58.93 -79.62
CA ASP A 188 -23.24 -59.10 -80.95
C ASP A 188 -24.30 -59.15 -82.07
N VAL A 189 -25.41 -59.86 -81.86
CA VAL A 189 -26.53 -59.92 -82.83
C VAL A 189 -27.21 -58.56 -82.98
N ILE A 190 -27.42 -57.84 -81.87
CA ILE A 190 -28.02 -56.50 -81.89
C ILE A 190 -27.07 -55.52 -82.59
N LEU A 191 -25.76 -55.57 -82.31
CA LEU A 191 -24.76 -54.74 -82.99
C LEU A 191 -24.73 -55.03 -84.50
N ASN A 192 -24.73 -56.30 -84.92
CA ASN A 192 -24.71 -56.66 -86.33
C ASN A 192 -26.00 -56.23 -87.06
N CYS A 193 -27.16 -56.39 -86.42
CA CYS A 193 -28.44 -55.91 -86.96
C CYS A 193 -28.47 -54.37 -87.05
N THR A 194 -27.88 -53.67 -86.09
CA THR A 194 -27.76 -52.21 -86.10
C THR A 194 -26.86 -51.74 -87.25
N VAL A 195 -25.73 -52.40 -87.49
CA VAL A 195 -24.84 -52.12 -88.63
C VAL A 195 -25.54 -52.35 -89.96
N GLN A 196 -26.31 -53.43 -90.11
CA GLN A 196 -27.09 -53.71 -91.32
C GLN A 196 -28.16 -52.64 -91.58
N ASN A 197 -28.91 -52.25 -90.54
CA ASN A 197 -29.92 -51.20 -90.65
C ASN A 197 -29.31 -49.82 -90.96
N LEU A 198 -28.13 -49.51 -90.42
CA LEU A 198 -27.40 -48.28 -90.73
C LEU A 198 -26.94 -48.25 -92.20
N THR A 199 -26.50 -49.39 -92.71
CA THR A 199 -26.13 -49.54 -94.12
C THR A 199 -27.34 -49.33 -95.03
N LEU A 200 -28.48 -49.97 -94.70
CA LEU A 200 -29.73 -49.81 -95.44
C LEU A 200 -30.23 -48.35 -95.43
N ALA A 201 -30.16 -47.69 -94.27
CA ALA A 201 -30.57 -46.29 -94.13
C ALA A 201 -29.69 -45.34 -94.96
N ARG A 202 -28.38 -45.59 -95.03
CA ARG A 202 -27.47 -44.84 -95.93
C ARG A 202 -27.77 -45.08 -97.40
N ASP A 203 -28.10 -46.31 -97.78
CA ASP A 203 -28.45 -46.64 -99.16
C ASP A 203 -29.76 -45.95 -99.58
N LEU A 204 -30.75 -45.92 -98.68
CA LEU A 204 -32.00 -45.20 -98.88
C LEU A 204 -31.80 -43.68 -98.95
N LEU A 205 -30.93 -43.11 -98.10
CA LEU A 205 -30.54 -41.71 -98.17
C LEU A 205 -29.90 -41.38 -99.53
N THR A 206 -28.96 -42.20 -99.99
CA THR A 206 -28.28 -42.01 -101.28
C THR A 206 -29.26 -42.08 -102.46
N LYS A 207 -30.22 -43.01 -102.41
CA LYS A 207 -31.30 -43.09 -103.41
C LYS A 207 -32.21 -41.88 -103.39
N ALA A 208 -32.54 -41.35 -102.21
CA ALA A 208 -33.35 -40.14 -102.07
C ALA A 208 -32.62 -38.89 -102.59
N GLU A 209 -31.30 -38.81 -102.41
CA GLU A 209 -30.46 -37.73 -102.95
C GLU A 209 -30.29 -37.81 -104.48
N GLN A 210 -30.29 -39.01 -105.06
CA GLN A 210 -30.25 -39.22 -106.52
C GLN A 210 -31.61 -39.02 -107.21
N ALA A 211 -32.71 -39.12 -106.46
CA ALA A 211 -34.07 -38.84 -106.94
C ALA A 211 -34.43 -37.33 -106.91
N ARG A 212 -33.45 -36.47 -106.65
CA ARG A 212 -33.55 -35.01 -106.63
C ARG A 212 -32.87 -34.41 -107.86
#